data_AF-A0A9P8THZ2-F1
#
_entry.id   AF-A0A9P8THZ2-F1
#
_cell.length_a   1.000
_cell.length_b   1.000
_cell.length_c   1.000
_cell.angle_alpha   90.00
_cell.angle_beta   90.00
_cell.angle_gamma   90.00
#
_symmetry.space_group_name_H-M   'P 1'
#
loop_
_entity.id
_entity.type
_entity.pdbx_description
1 polymer ?
#
loop_
_entity_poly.entity_id
_entity_poly.type
_entity_poly.pdbx_seq_one_letter_code
_entity_poly.pdbx_strand_id
1 'polypeptide(L)'
;MTTAETPTRIFKSTISTTISLILCLNPTSLSHLGGQPGMLPLISVIVHPGRRVGTMFEATMFCVSGLLLGNSYALFSRFIAQRILGSDMLGLTDLEQLTLNYSNYRAALAWLCVMQVLMLFFHGWMRSITHKFFAIVFPVFLVVHFAFSDNLYTDAATIAENYTVPFFVGIALSWACNLLIFPEFGSTYLGKSVIESLNELHYTVDSTVQFFITLNDDDNKQELVYLKKPSTLAQLTKLKTSLRSKLNTTQAVLQECLYEISISRMSPLQLKPLILLFKCQLPSVSALINACQLELTMLLQRQTHSELLKDVLNRTKKPIFDLQRVMSQSLYVTKLAIAHSYDVKLCKVTTSTVIANEPTEHSQQVIDKQIEALAQAMANFEVTYRQELQHLSLSSSSDSNGSAENIDHLSPNDDMFLLSSFLMNLKETANTICNMLRQTSSIYTTRINREKKWFYG
;
A
#
# COMPACT_ATOMS: atom_id res chain seq x y z
N MET A 1 8.96 4.51 3.22
CA MET A 1 9.48 3.44 4.11
C MET A 1 9.50 3.97 5.53
N THR A 2 8.75 3.38 6.46
CA THR A 2 8.81 3.76 7.87
C THR A 2 10.07 3.16 8.50
N THR A 3 10.92 4.00 9.09
CA THR A 3 12.24 3.67 9.67
C THR A 3 12.26 2.50 10.67
N ALA A 4 11.11 2.13 11.24
CA ALA A 4 11.00 1.06 12.23
C ALA A 4 11.00 -0.38 11.66
N GLU A 5 10.70 -0.59 10.37
CA GLU A 5 10.65 -1.93 9.75
C GLU A 5 11.98 -2.32 9.07
N THR A 6 12.87 -1.36 8.86
CA THR A 6 14.21 -1.60 8.31
C THR A 6 15.08 -2.52 9.18
N PRO A 7 15.18 -2.35 10.52
CA PRO A 7 16.04 -3.19 11.34
C PRO A 7 15.57 -4.66 11.39
N THR A 8 14.27 -4.91 11.43
CA THR A 8 13.72 -6.28 11.43
C THR A 8 14.02 -7.00 10.12
N ARG A 9 13.91 -6.29 8.99
CA ARG A 9 14.22 -6.82 7.65
C ARG A 9 15.71 -7.10 7.45
N ILE A 10 16.58 -6.24 7.98
CA ILE A 10 18.03 -6.46 7.97
C ILE A 10 18.34 -7.70 8.81
N PHE A 11 17.82 -7.77 10.04
CA PHE A 11 18.07 -8.89 10.96
C PHE A 11 17.70 -10.25 10.36
N LYS A 12 16.50 -10.39 9.75
CA LYS A 12 16.12 -11.66 9.10
C LYS A 12 17.01 -12.03 7.92
N SER A 13 17.46 -11.03 7.15
CA SER A 13 18.36 -11.27 6.01
C SER A 13 19.75 -11.70 6.49
N THR A 14 20.26 -11.08 7.57
CA THR A 14 21.51 -11.47 8.21
C THR A 14 21.43 -12.92 8.70
N ILE A 15 20.38 -13.29 9.44
CA ILE A 15 20.20 -14.67 9.93
C ILE A 15 20.20 -15.67 8.77
N SER A 16 19.43 -15.42 7.71
CA SER A 16 19.34 -16.33 6.57
C SER A 16 20.70 -16.54 5.89
N THR A 17 21.48 -15.48 5.68
CA THR A 17 22.82 -15.58 5.09
C THR A 17 23.84 -16.20 6.05
N THR A 18 23.72 -15.96 7.36
CA THR A 18 24.57 -16.61 8.37
C THR A 18 24.32 -18.11 8.44
N ILE A 19 23.06 -18.55 8.48
CA ILE A 19 22.72 -19.99 8.46
C ILE A 19 23.24 -20.61 7.15
N SER A 20 23.05 -19.92 6.03
CA SER A 20 23.57 -20.35 4.72
C SER A 20 25.08 -20.60 4.75
N LEU A 21 25.84 -19.66 5.30
CA LEU A 21 27.30 -19.78 5.42
C LEU A 21 27.70 -20.93 6.36
N ILE A 22 27.02 -21.09 7.50
CA ILE A 22 27.28 -22.19 8.44
C ILE A 22 27.09 -23.55 7.76
N LEU A 23 26.05 -23.70 6.93
CA LEU A 23 25.82 -24.93 6.17
C LEU A 23 26.93 -25.22 5.16
N CYS A 24 27.52 -24.20 4.54
CA CYS A 24 28.66 -24.37 3.64
C CYS A 24 29.97 -24.72 4.37
N LEU A 25 30.11 -24.32 5.63
CA LEU A 25 31.32 -24.58 6.43
C LEU A 25 31.27 -25.93 7.17
N ASN A 26 30.08 -26.46 7.43
CA ASN A 26 29.91 -27.75 8.10
C ASN A 26 30.18 -28.91 7.13
N PRO A 27 31.18 -29.78 7.39
CA PRO A 27 31.56 -30.87 6.48
C PRO A 27 30.42 -31.86 6.21
N THR A 28 29.56 -32.12 7.18
CA THR A 28 28.42 -33.03 7.01
C THR A 28 27.43 -32.47 6.00
N SER A 29 27.03 -31.21 6.16
CA SER A 29 26.13 -30.52 5.24
C SER A 29 26.76 -30.31 3.87
N LEU A 30 28.06 -29.97 3.84
CA LEU A 30 28.84 -29.74 2.62
C LEU A 30 28.82 -30.95 1.68
N SER A 31 28.90 -32.17 2.23
CA SER A 31 28.85 -33.40 1.44
C SER A 31 27.55 -33.60 0.64
N HIS A 32 26.47 -32.91 1.03
CA HIS A 32 25.16 -32.98 0.38
C HIS A 32 24.85 -31.76 -0.51
N LEU A 33 25.72 -30.75 -0.58
CA LEU A 33 25.47 -29.48 -1.27
C LEU A 33 26.02 -29.43 -2.71
N GLY A 34 26.55 -30.53 -3.22
CA GLY A 34 27.18 -30.62 -4.54
C GLY A 34 28.53 -29.90 -4.63
N GLY A 35 29.08 -29.81 -5.84
CA GLY A 35 30.40 -29.26 -6.12
C GLY A 35 30.53 -27.73 -6.05
N GLN A 36 29.43 -26.99 -5.90
CA GLN A 36 29.42 -25.52 -5.84
C GLN A 36 28.64 -24.97 -4.63
N PRO A 37 29.04 -25.33 -3.40
CA PRO A 37 28.32 -24.97 -2.17
C PRO A 37 28.24 -23.46 -1.94
N GLY A 38 29.20 -22.68 -2.46
CA GLY A 38 29.22 -21.22 -2.34
C GLY A 38 28.02 -20.50 -2.98
N MET A 39 27.26 -21.19 -3.84
CA MET A 39 26.03 -20.65 -4.43
C MET A 39 24.91 -20.46 -3.40
N LEU A 40 24.89 -21.25 -2.33
CA LEU A 40 23.84 -21.21 -1.31
C LEU A 40 23.75 -19.83 -0.60
N PRO A 41 24.83 -19.28 0.01
CA PRO A 41 24.79 -17.94 0.60
C PRO A 41 24.64 -16.81 -0.42
N LEU A 42 25.01 -17.04 -1.68
CA LEU A 42 24.77 -16.06 -2.74
C LEU A 42 23.27 -15.94 -3.06
N ILE A 43 22.58 -17.07 -3.08
CA ILE A 43 21.13 -17.13 -3.33
C ILE A 43 20.34 -16.56 -2.16
N SER A 44 20.80 -16.72 -0.91
CA SER A 44 20.16 -16.09 0.24
C SER A 44 20.18 -14.55 0.16
N VAL A 45 21.10 -13.95 -0.59
CA VAL A 45 21.14 -12.50 -0.85
C VAL A 45 20.20 -12.10 -1.99
N ILE A 46 20.13 -12.90 -3.06
CA ILE A 46 19.25 -12.62 -4.22
C ILE A 46 17.77 -12.76 -3.81
N VAL A 47 17.44 -13.88 -3.16
CA VAL A 47 16.12 -14.23 -2.67
C VAL A 47 16.07 -13.96 -1.16
N HIS A 48 16.45 -12.75 -0.75
CA HIS A 48 16.56 -12.44 0.67
C HIS A 48 15.20 -12.38 1.37
N PRO A 49 15.10 -12.88 2.62
CA PRO A 49 13.85 -12.87 3.38
C PRO A 49 13.44 -11.46 3.80
N GLY A 50 14.30 -10.45 3.66
CA GLY A 50 14.03 -9.01 3.89
C GLY A 50 12.81 -8.41 3.18
N ARG A 51 12.13 -9.18 2.33
CA ARG A 51 11.01 -8.77 1.47
C ARG A 51 9.66 -9.25 2.02
N ARG A 52 8.57 -8.70 1.48
CA ARG A 52 7.23 -9.27 1.68
C ARG A 52 7.12 -10.61 0.94
N VAL A 53 6.25 -11.50 1.41
CA VAL A 53 6.09 -12.84 0.84
C VAL A 53 5.84 -12.79 -0.67
N GLY A 54 4.97 -11.90 -1.16
CA GLY A 54 4.68 -11.77 -2.59
C GLY A 54 5.88 -11.33 -3.43
N THR A 55 6.60 -10.29 -2.98
CA THR A 55 7.82 -9.83 -3.65
C THR A 55 8.97 -10.85 -3.59
N MET A 56 8.98 -11.70 -2.57
CA MET A 56 9.92 -12.80 -2.46
C MET A 56 9.56 -13.95 -3.40
N PHE A 57 8.27 -14.22 -3.59
CA PHE A 57 7.78 -15.19 -4.56
C PHE A 57 8.14 -14.80 -5.99
N GLU A 58 7.91 -13.54 -6.39
CA GLU A 58 8.35 -13.03 -7.70
C GLU A 58 9.87 -13.24 -7.90
N ALA A 59 10.67 -12.89 -6.89
CA ALA A 59 12.12 -13.08 -6.94
C ALA A 59 12.54 -14.55 -7.03
N THR A 60 11.82 -15.44 -6.35
CA THR A 60 12.03 -16.89 -6.42
C THR A 60 11.74 -17.40 -7.83
N MET A 61 10.62 -17.01 -8.43
CA MET A 61 10.25 -17.41 -9.79
C MET A 61 11.29 -16.95 -10.82
N PHE A 62 11.77 -15.72 -10.70
CA PHE A 62 12.85 -15.22 -11.57
C PHE A 62 14.17 -15.97 -11.35
N CYS A 63 14.53 -16.24 -10.10
CA CYS A 63 15.75 -16.96 -9.77
C CYS A 63 15.73 -18.40 -10.28
N VAL A 64 14.61 -19.12 -10.08
CA VAL A 64 14.41 -20.49 -10.59
C VAL A 64 14.42 -20.51 -12.12
N SER A 65 13.75 -19.55 -12.77
CA SER A 65 13.76 -19.46 -14.24
C SER A 65 15.19 -19.25 -14.77
N GLY A 66 15.95 -18.38 -14.12
CA GLY A 66 17.35 -18.14 -14.46
C GLY A 66 18.25 -19.36 -14.25
N LEU A 67 18.07 -20.07 -13.14
CA LEU A 67 18.77 -21.33 -12.87
C LEU A 67 18.49 -22.39 -13.94
N LEU A 68 17.21 -22.64 -14.25
CA LEU A 68 16.83 -23.67 -15.22
C LEU A 68 17.31 -23.33 -16.63
N LEU A 69 17.21 -22.06 -17.04
CA LEU A 69 17.71 -21.60 -18.34
C LEU A 69 19.24 -21.68 -18.41
N GLY A 70 19.94 -21.22 -17.38
CA GLY A 70 21.39 -21.29 -17.30
C GLY A 70 21.90 -22.73 -17.34
N ASN A 71 21.29 -23.62 -16.55
CA ASN A 71 21.67 -25.02 -16.52
C ASN A 71 21.39 -25.72 -17.86
N SER A 72 20.21 -25.52 -18.45
CA SER A 72 19.88 -26.11 -19.76
C SER A 72 20.83 -25.64 -20.86
N TYR A 73 21.16 -24.34 -20.87
CA TYR A 73 22.11 -23.76 -21.82
C TYR A 73 23.53 -24.30 -21.63
N ALA A 74 23.98 -24.41 -20.38
CA ALA A 74 25.29 -24.94 -20.03
C ALA A 74 25.43 -26.41 -20.45
N LEU A 75 24.45 -27.25 -20.09
CA LEU A 75 24.43 -28.67 -20.43
C LEU A 75 24.42 -28.89 -21.95
N PHE A 76 23.59 -28.15 -22.68
CA PHE A 76 23.55 -28.23 -24.14
C PHE A 76 24.90 -27.87 -24.79
N SER A 77 25.50 -26.77 -24.36
CA SER A 77 26.77 -26.30 -24.92
C SER A 77 27.92 -27.26 -24.59
N ARG A 78 27.94 -27.80 -23.37
CA ARG A 78 28.92 -28.82 -22.93
C ARG A 78 28.73 -30.14 -23.65
N PHE A 79 27.49 -30.57 -23.88
CA PHE A 79 27.22 -31.77 -24.68
C PHE A 79 27.84 -31.68 -26.08
N ILE A 80 27.71 -30.53 -26.75
CA ILE A 80 28.34 -30.32 -28.06
C ILE A 80 29.87 -30.29 -27.93
N ALA A 81 30.43 -29.60 -26.92
CA ALA A 81 31.87 -29.58 -26.68
C ALA A 81 32.45 -30.99 -26.45
N GLN A 82 31.74 -31.82 -25.68
CA GLN A 82 32.07 -33.23 -25.42
C GLN A 82 31.98 -34.08 -26.70
N ARG A 83 31.06 -33.78 -27.61
CA ARG A 83 30.99 -34.45 -28.92
C ARG A 83 32.13 -34.04 -29.85
N ILE A 84 32.57 -32.78 -29.81
CA ILE A 84 33.74 -32.31 -30.57
C ILE A 84 35.01 -33.04 -30.12
N LEU A 85 35.14 -33.34 -28.83
CA LEU A 85 36.26 -34.10 -28.27
C LEU A 85 36.38 -35.54 -28.79
N GLY A 86 35.26 -36.18 -29.10
CA GLY A 86 35.16 -37.59 -29.47
C GLY A 86 34.92 -38.51 -28.26
N SER A 87 34.13 -39.57 -28.45
CA SER A 87 33.71 -40.48 -27.37
C SER A 87 34.87 -41.17 -26.66
N ASP A 88 35.91 -41.52 -27.42
CA ASP A 88 37.00 -42.38 -26.96
C ASP A 88 38.03 -41.61 -26.13
N MET A 89 38.05 -40.28 -26.30
CA MET A 89 39.00 -39.38 -25.64
C MET A 89 38.35 -38.61 -24.48
N LEU A 90 37.05 -38.79 -24.20
CA LEU A 90 36.32 -38.01 -23.18
C LEU A 90 36.89 -38.18 -21.76
N GLY A 91 37.43 -39.36 -21.44
CA GLY A 91 37.94 -39.67 -20.10
C GLY A 91 39.32 -39.09 -19.79
N LEU A 92 39.98 -38.44 -20.74
CA LEU A 92 41.32 -37.87 -20.56
C LEU A 92 41.24 -36.55 -19.77
N THR A 93 42.22 -36.33 -18.91
CA THR A 93 42.41 -35.07 -18.19
C THR A 93 42.78 -33.93 -19.15
N ASP A 94 42.57 -32.67 -18.76
CA ASP A 94 42.87 -31.51 -19.62
C ASP A 94 44.32 -31.47 -20.12
N LEU A 95 45.28 -31.94 -19.32
CA LEU A 95 46.69 -32.04 -19.71
C LEU A 95 46.92 -33.10 -20.78
N GLU A 96 46.25 -34.26 -20.65
CA GLU A 96 46.30 -35.35 -21.63
C GLU A 96 45.56 -34.98 -22.91
N GLN A 97 44.47 -34.22 -22.83
CA GLN A 97 43.78 -33.66 -24.00
C GLN A 97 44.69 -32.74 -24.80
N LEU A 98 45.49 -31.92 -24.11
CA LEU A 98 46.42 -30.99 -24.76
C LEU A 98 47.54 -31.72 -25.52
N THR A 99 47.98 -32.88 -25.02
CA THR A 99 49.08 -33.65 -25.64
C THR A 99 48.60 -34.63 -26.71
N LEU A 100 47.47 -35.31 -26.47
CA LEU A 100 46.96 -36.40 -27.31
C LEU A 100 45.86 -35.98 -28.30
N ASN A 101 45.08 -34.93 -27.99
CA ASN A 101 43.88 -34.54 -28.76
C ASN A 101 43.79 -33.01 -28.97
N TYR A 102 44.93 -32.38 -29.22
CA TYR A 102 45.08 -30.91 -29.23
C TYR A 102 44.06 -30.17 -30.11
N SER A 103 43.86 -30.63 -31.36
CA SER A 103 42.99 -29.94 -32.34
C SER A 103 41.54 -29.90 -31.89
N ASN A 104 41.00 -31.07 -31.48
CA ASN A 104 39.61 -31.19 -31.08
C ASN A 104 39.36 -30.53 -29.73
N TYR A 105 40.32 -30.66 -28.79
CA TYR A 105 40.23 -29.99 -27.51
C TYR A 105 40.18 -28.46 -27.66
N ARG A 106 41.04 -27.89 -28.51
CA ARG A 106 41.00 -26.45 -28.84
C ARG A 106 39.68 -26.03 -29.48
N ALA A 107 39.13 -26.85 -30.39
CA ALA A 107 37.84 -26.58 -31.02
C ALA A 107 36.68 -26.63 -30.01
N ALA A 108 36.69 -27.59 -29.08
CA ALA A 108 35.70 -27.72 -28.01
C ALA A 108 35.72 -26.50 -27.06
N LEU A 109 36.91 -26.04 -26.66
CA LEU A 109 37.07 -24.83 -25.86
C LEU A 109 36.63 -23.57 -26.63
N ALA A 110 36.98 -23.46 -27.91
CA ALA A 110 36.55 -22.34 -28.74
C ALA A 110 35.02 -22.28 -28.87
N TRP A 111 34.36 -23.44 -28.99
CA TRP A 111 32.90 -23.54 -28.98
C TRP A 111 32.29 -23.00 -27.67
N LEU A 112 32.81 -23.41 -26.52
CA LEU A 112 32.35 -22.89 -25.23
C LEU A 112 32.57 -21.38 -25.12
N CYS A 113 33.70 -20.85 -25.61
CA CYS A 113 33.95 -19.40 -25.65
C CYS A 113 32.92 -18.66 -26.51
N VAL A 114 32.55 -19.19 -27.69
CA VAL A 114 31.51 -18.59 -28.54
C VAL A 114 30.16 -18.59 -27.81
N MET A 115 29.79 -19.70 -27.16
CA MET A 115 28.56 -19.77 -26.37
C MET A 115 28.58 -18.82 -25.17
N GLN A 116 29.73 -18.66 -24.50
CA GLN A 116 29.88 -17.68 -23.43
C GLN A 116 29.64 -16.25 -23.93
N VAL A 117 30.19 -15.89 -25.09
CA VAL A 117 29.99 -14.56 -25.70
C VAL A 117 28.51 -14.33 -26.02
N LEU A 118 27.83 -15.31 -26.61
CA LEU A 118 26.39 -15.21 -26.91
C LEU A 118 25.55 -15.03 -25.63
N MET A 119 25.86 -15.79 -24.58
CA MET A 119 25.20 -15.64 -23.28
C MET A 119 25.45 -14.25 -22.67
N LEU A 120 26.66 -13.69 -22.78
CA LEU A 120 26.97 -12.35 -22.29
C LEU A 120 26.21 -11.25 -23.06
N PHE A 121 26.05 -11.39 -24.37
CA PHE A 121 25.18 -10.51 -25.16
C PHE A 121 23.73 -10.58 -24.70
N PHE A 122 23.20 -11.80 -24.50
CA PHE A 122 21.85 -12.00 -23.96
C PHE A 122 21.69 -11.38 -22.57
N HIS A 123 22.66 -11.58 -21.67
CA HIS A 123 22.68 -10.97 -20.35
C HIS A 123 22.66 -9.43 -20.43
N GLY A 124 23.50 -8.83 -21.26
CA GLY A 124 23.56 -7.38 -21.47
C GLY A 124 22.26 -6.82 -22.03
N TRP A 125 21.69 -7.47 -23.05
CA TRP A 125 20.43 -7.08 -23.67
C TRP A 125 19.26 -7.13 -22.68
N MET A 126 19.07 -8.24 -21.95
CA MET A 126 18.01 -8.37 -20.95
C MET A 126 18.12 -7.30 -19.85
N ARG A 127 19.35 -6.98 -19.41
CA ARG A 127 19.59 -5.91 -18.44
C ARG A 127 19.26 -4.52 -18.98
N SER A 128 19.38 -4.28 -20.28
CA SER A 128 19.00 -3.00 -20.89
C SER A 128 17.49 -2.79 -20.99
N ILE A 129 16.68 -3.86 -21.04
CA ILE A 129 15.21 -3.76 -21.11
C ILE A 129 14.62 -3.36 -19.76
N THR A 130 14.97 -4.08 -18.69
CA THR A 130 14.41 -3.82 -17.36
C THR A 130 15.35 -4.32 -16.27
N HIS A 131 15.61 -3.47 -15.26
CA HIS A 131 16.47 -3.81 -14.13
C HIS A 131 15.97 -5.04 -13.33
N LYS A 132 14.66 -5.30 -13.31
CA LYS A 132 14.07 -6.48 -12.66
C LYS A 132 14.60 -7.81 -13.19
N PHE A 133 14.93 -7.89 -14.49
CA PHE A 133 15.46 -9.12 -15.08
C PHE A 133 16.83 -9.50 -14.58
N PHE A 134 17.52 -8.63 -13.82
CA PHE A 134 18.73 -9.00 -13.11
C PHE A 134 18.56 -10.26 -12.26
N ALA A 135 17.39 -10.45 -11.64
CA ALA A 135 17.09 -11.66 -10.86
C ALA A 135 17.01 -12.96 -11.69
N ILE A 136 16.86 -12.86 -13.01
CA ILE A 136 16.88 -14.00 -13.95
C ILE A 136 18.30 -14.16 -14.50
N VAL A 137 18.86 -13.10 -15.09
CA VAL A 137 20.08 -13.23 -15.88
C VAL A 137 21.33 -13.39 -15.04
N PHE A 138 21.32 -12.94 -13.78
CA PHE A 138 22.45 -13.15 -12.89
C PHE A 138 22.65 -14.65 -12.55
N PRO A 139 21.61 -15.40 -12.15
CA PRO A 139 21.68 -16.87 -12.11
C PRO A 139 22.13 -17.53 -13.41
N VAL A 140 21.62 -17.09 -14.57
CA VAL A 140 22.03 -17.62 -15.88
C VAL A 140 23.54 -17.44 -16.06
N PHE A 141 24.03 -16.23 -15.82
CA PHE A 141 25.45 -15.91 -15.92
C PHE A 141 26.29 -16.78 -15.00
N LEU A 142 25.94 -16.89 -13.71
CA LEU A 142 26.70 -17.67 -12.74
C LEU A 142 26.81 -19.14 -13.14
N VAL A 143 25.67 -19.76 -13.47
CA VAL A 143 25.62 -21.19 -13.82
C VAL A 143 26.43 -21.44 -15.09
N VAL A 144 26.21 -20.67 -16.16
CA VAL A 144 26.91 -20.87 -17.43
C VAL A 144 28.41 -20.61 -17.30
N HIS A 145 28.79 -19.51 -16.65
CA HIS A 145 30.19 -19.11 -16.53
C HIS A 145 31.03 -20.14 -15.75
N PHE A 146 30.53 -20.60 -14.60
CA PHE A 146 31.24 -21.59 -13.80
C PHE A 146 31.13 -22.99 -14.39
N ALA A 147 30.01 -23.37 -14.99
CA ALA A 147 29.89 -24.69 -15.64
C ALA A 147 30.82 -24.82 -16.85
N PHE A 148 31.10 -23.74 -17.57
CA PHE A 148 32.08 -23.75 -18.67
C PHE A 148 33.53 -23.77 -18.19
N SER A 149 33.78 -23.42 -16.93
CA SER A 149 35.10 -23.50 -16.31
C SER A 149 35.39 -24.86 -15.65
N ASP A 150 34.38 -25.73 -15.55
CA ASP A 150 34.54 -27.09 -15.01
C ASP A 150 35.07 -28.06 -16.09
N ASN A 151 35.76 -29.12 -15.65
CA ASN A 151 36.42 -30.09 -16.51
C ASN A 151 35.45 -30.66 -17.55
N LEU A 152 35.86 -30.76 -18.82
CA LEU A 152 34.95 -31.19 -19.89
C LEU A 152 34.47 -32.65 -19.77
N TYR A 153 35.18 -33.50 -19.03
CA TYR A 153 34.78 -34.89 -18.79
C TYR A 153 33.68 -35.06 -17.72
N THR A 154 33.34 -33.99 -16.98
CA THR A 154 32.29 -34.04 -15.96
C THR A 154 30.93 -34.33 -16.60
N ASP A 155 30.22 -35.33 -16.04
CA ASP A 155 28.91 -35.75 -16.52
C ASP A 155 27.83 -34.67 -16.34
N ALA A 156 26.82 -34.72 -17.21
CA ALA A 156 25.70 -33.80 -17.21
C ALA A 156 24.89 -33.84 -15.91
N ALA A 157 24.71 -35.03 -15.31
CA ALA A 157 23.96 -35.16 -14.06
C ALA A 157 24.70 -34.44 -12.91
N THR A 158 26.01 -34.63 -12.82
CA THR A 158 26.86 -33.98 -11.81
C THR A 158 26.84 -32.45 -11.95
N ILE A 159 26.94 -31.93 -13.19
CA ILE A 159 26.83 -30.47 -13.42
C ILE A 159 25.46 -29.97 -12.97
N ALA A 160 24.38 -30.66 -13.34
CA ALA A 160 23.04 -30.25 -12.95
C ALA A 160 22.86 -30.24 -11.42
N GLU A 161 23.34 -31.28 -10.73
CA GLU A 161 23.29 -31.39 -9.28
C GLU A 161 24.08 -30.28 -8.58
N ASN A 162 25.31 -30.02 -9.06
CA ASN A 162 26.23 -29.02 -8.50
C ASN A 162 25.62 -27.62 -8.40
N TYR A 163 24.73 -27.24 -9.33
CA TYR A 163 24.08 -25.93 -9.32
C TYR A 163 22.66 -25.96 -8.77
N THR A 164 21.87 -26.99 -9.03
CA THR A 164 20.46 -27.01 -8.63
C THR A 164 20.27 -27.22 -7.13
N VAL A 165 21.02 -28.14 -6.52
CA VAL A 165 20.90 -28.45 -5.09
C VAL A 165 21.16 -27.23 -4.19
N PRO A 166 22.32 -26.53 -4.27
CA PRO A 166 22.58 -25.40 -3.40
C PRO A 166 21.65 -24.21 -3.67
N PHE A 167 21.16 -24.04 -4.90
CA PHE A 167 20.16 -23.02 -5.24
C PHE A 167 18.82 -23.29 -4.55
N PHE A 168 18.27 -24.49 -4.69
CA PHE A 168 16.96 -24.81 -4.10
C PHE A 168 17.02 -24.84 -2.58
N VAL A 169 18.12 -25.32 -1.98
CA VAL A 169 18.32 -25.24 -0.52
C VAL A 169 18.39 -23.79 -0.06
N GLY A 170 19.12 -22.92 -0.78
CA GLY A 170 19.18 -21.49 -0.48
C GLY A 170 17.82 -20.81 -0.55
N ILE A 171 17.02 -21.10 -1.59
CA ILE A 171 15.64 -20.61 -1.72
C ILE A 171 14.80 -21.10 -0.54
N ALA A 172 14.81 -22.40 -0.24
CA ALA A 172 14.03 -22.99 0.83
C ALA A 172 14.36 -22.39 2.20
N LEU A 173 15.65 -22.18 2.49
CA LEU A 173 16.12 -21.55 3.71
C LEU A 173 15.64 -20.11 3.82
N SER A 174 15.77 -19.32 2.75
CA SER A 174 15.24 -17.96 2.74
C SER A 174 13.74 -17.95 3.03
N TRP A 175 12.97 -18.87 2.41
CA TRP A 175 11.52 -18.97 2.61
C TRP A 175 11.18 -19.31 4.05
N ALA A 176 11.89 -20.27 4.65
CA ALA A 176 11.75 -20.62 6.05
C ALA A 176 12.03 -19.41 6.95
N CYS A 177 13.11 -18.67 6.72
CA CYS A 177 13.42 -17.46 7.48
C CYS A 177 12.34 -16.39 7.34
N ASN A 178 11.78 -16.16 6.15
CA ASN A 178 10.75 -15.14 5.96
C ASN A 178 9.43 -15.50 6.63
N LEU A 179 9.05 -16.79 6.65
CA LEU A 179 7.81 -17.25 7.25
C LEU A 179 7.90 -17.42 8.77
N LEU A 180 9.07 -17.82 9.30
CA LEU A 180 9.28 -18.06 10.73
C LEU A 180 9.67 -16.79 11.49
N ILE A 181 10.42 -15.87 10.87
CA ILE A 181 11.00 -14.70 11.55
C ILE A 181 10.29 -13.43 11.07
N PHE A 182 9.34 -12.94 11.87
CA PHE A 182 8.52 -11.75 11.59
C PHE A 182 7.84 -11.78 10.21
N PRO A 183 6.83 -12.65 10.02
CA PRO A 183 6.15 -12.74 8.74
C PRO A 183 5.47 -11.42 8.39
N GLU A 184 5.76 -10.92 7.18
CA GLU A 184 5.15 -9.70 6.64
C GLU A 184 4.20 -10.06 5.50
N PHE A 185 2.90 -10.08 5.80
CA PHE A 185 1.86 -10.40 4.83
C PHE A 185 1.30 -9.14 4.14
N GLY A 186 0.94 -9.29 2.86
CA GLY A 186 0.29 -8.26 2.07
C GLY A 186 -0.99 -7.69 2.68
N SER A 187 -1.79 -8.50 3.37
CA SER A 187 -3.04 -8.06 4.01
C SER A 187 -2.79 -7.01 5.10
N THR A 188 -1.80 -7.22 5.96
CA THR A 188 -1.46 -6.27 7.04
C THR A 188 -0.84 -5.01 6.47
N TYR A 189 -0.03 -5.14 5.42
CA TYR A 189 0.53 -4.00 4.71
C TYR A 189 -0.55 -3.14 4.03
N LEU A 190 -1.51 -3.78 3.35
CA LEU A 190 -2.67 -3.09 2.78
C LEU A 190 -3.51 -2.42 3.87
N GLY A 191 -3.78 -3.13 4.98
CA GLY A 191 -4.48 -2.58 6.14
C GLY A 191 -3.80 -1.32 6.67
N LYS A 192 -2.47 -1.33 6.82
CA LYS A 192 -1.68 -0.15 7.22
C LYS A 192 -1.87 1.01 6.24
N SER A 193 -1.81 0.76 4.94
CA SER A 193 -2.03 1.79 3.91
C SER A 193 -3.44 2.40 3.95
N VAL A 194 -4.45 1.55 4.20
CA VAL A 194 -5.84 1.99 4.38
C VAL A 194 -5.99 2.85 5.64
N ILE A 195 -5.40 2.45 6.77
CA ILE A 195 -5.43 3.24 8.02
C ILE A 195 -4.73 4.59 7.83
N GLU A 196 -3.58 4.63 7.16
CA GLU A 196 -2.90 5.90 6.86
C GLU A 196 -3.77 6.82 5.98
N SER A 197 -4.48 6.25 5.00
CA SER A 197 -5.41 7.01 4.16
C SER A 197 -6.63 7.49 4.96
N LEU A 198 -7.19 6.66 5.84
CA LEU A 198 -8.32 7.04 6.69
C LEU A 198 -7.93 8.08 7.74
N ASN A 199 -6.71 8.04 8.26
CA ASN A 199 -6.17 9.09 9.13
C ASN A 199 -6.11 10.44 8.39
N GLU A 200 -5.62 10.43 7.15
CA GLU A 200 -5.55 11.62 6.31
C GLU A 200 -6.96 12.15 5.97
N LEU A 201 -7.89 11.27 5.63
CA LEU A 201 -9.29 11.63 5.38
C LEU A 201 -9.92 12.27 6.61
N HIS A 202 -9.78 11.63 7.77
CA HIS A 202 -10.33 12.12 9.04
C HIS A 202 -9.77 13.50 9.35
N TYR A 203 -8.44 13.67 9.28
CA TYR A 203 -7.81 14.96 9.52
C TYR A 203 -8.26 16.04 8.52
N THR A 204 -8.44 15.68 7.24
CA THR A 204 -8.87 16.60 6.19
C THR A 204 -10.31 17.07 6.43
N VAL A 205 -11.24 16.15 6.66
CA VAL A 205 -12.65 16.48 6.93
C VAL A 205 -12.75 17.38 8.16
N ASP A 206 -12.07 17.01 9.26
CA ASP A 206 -12.13 17.81 10.49
C ASP A 206 -11.54 19.21 10.30
N SER A 207 -10.40 19.30 9.62
CA SER A 207 -9.75 20.59 9.36
C SER A 207 -10.60 21.49 8.46
N THR A 208 -11.29 20.93 7.46
CA THR A 208 -12.15 21.67 6.55
C THR A 208 -13.40 22.19 7.25
N VAL A 209 -14.08 21.34 8.03
CA VAL A 209 -15.27 21.78 8.78
C VAL A 209 -14.90 22.77 9.87
N GLN A 210 -13.80 22.53 10.59
CA GLN A 210 -13.30 23.46 11.59
C GLN A 210 -13.02 24.84 10.97
N PHE A 211 -12.33 24.89 9.81
CA PHE A 211 -12.06 26.14 9.12
C PHE A 211 -13.35 26.88 8.76
N PHE A 212 -14.33 26.18 8.17
CA PHE A 212 -15.64 26.73 7.81
C PHE A 212 -16.36 27.37 8.99
N ILE A 213 -16.43 26.68 10.14
CA ILE A 213 -17.11 27.20 11.34
C ILE A 213 -16.40 28.44 11.90
N THR A 214 -15.07 28.50 11.84
CA THR A 214 -14.27 29.58 12.44
C THR A 214 -14.11 30.84 11.58
N LEU A 215 -14.55 30.82 10.32
CA LEU A 215 -14.34 31.94 9.36
C LEU A 215 -15.01 33.26 9.78
N ASN A 216 -16.06 33.20 10.61
CA ASN A 216 -16.87 34.36 11.02
C ASN A 216 -16.65 34.80 12.48
N ASP A 217 -15.73 34.18 13.21
CA ASP A 217 -15.42 34.60 14.57
C ASP A 217 -14.39 35.73 14.48
N ASP A 218 -14.87 36.99 14.51
CA ASP A 218 -14.03 38.15 14.78
C ASP A 218 -13.17 37.85 16.03
N ASP A 219 -11.89 38.26 16.01
CA ASP A 219 -10.82 37.98 16.99
C ASP A 219 -11.15 38.26 18.49
N ASN A 220 -12.39 38.62 18.84
CA ASN A 220 -12.86 38.95 20.17
C ASN A 220 -13.81 37.90 20.75
N LYS A 221 -13.25 36.99 21.55
CA LYS A 221 -13.87 36.37 22.74
C LYS A 221 -15.18 35.58 22.54
N GLN A 222 -15.22 34.62 21.61
CA GLN A 222 -16.16 33.48 21.73
C GLN A 222 -15.40 32.21 22.12
N GLU A 223 -16.03 31.40 22.98
CA GLU A 223 -15.52 30.10 23.41
C GLU A 223 -15.15 29.26 22.19
N LEU A 224 -13.86 29.01 22.02
CA LEU A 224 -13.35 28.10 21.00
C LEU A 224 -14.02 26.74 21.16
N VAL A 225 -15.01 26.44 20.30
CA VAL A 225 -15.66 25.12 20.19
C VAL A 225 -14.61 24.01 19.98
N TYR A 226 -13.46 24.37 19.41
CA TYR A 226 -12.34 23.49 19.16
C TYR A 226 -11.10 23.85 20.00
N LEU A 227 -10.45 22.84 20.58
CA LEU A 227 -9.23 23.00 21.38
C LEU A 227 -7.99 23.46 20.58
N LYS A 228 -8.04 23.42 19.25
CA LYS A 228 -6.90 23.68 18.35
C LYS A 228 -7.21 24.87 17.44
N LYS A 229 -6.21 25.69 17.08
CA LYS A 229 -6.35 26.74 16.07
C LYS A 229 -6.74 26.15 14.69
N PRO A 230 -7.66 26.77 13.93
CA PRO A 230 -8.02 26.30 12.59
C PRO A 230 -6.82 26.27 11.62
N SER A 231 -6.87 25.33 10.67
CA SER A 231 -5.88 25.20 9.60
C SER A 231 -6.00 26.37 8.61
N THR A 232 -4.90 26.80 8.01
CA THR A 232 -4.97 27.86 6.98
C THR A 232 -5.46 27.32 5.63
N LEU A 233 -5.97 28.19 4.75
CA LEU A 233 -6.44 27.75 3.43
C LEU A 233 -5.35 27.05 2.60
N ALA A 234 -4.11 27.54 2.67
CA ALA A 234 -2.96 26.91 2.02
C ALA A 234 -2.67 25.50 2.58
N GLN A 235 -2.96 25.26 3.86
CA GLN A 235 -2.86 23.93 4.44
C GLN A 235 -3.99 23.02 3.92
N LEU A 236 -5.23 23.51 3.83
CA LEU A 236 -6.36 22.72 3.30
C LEU A 236 -6.16 22.29 1.84
N THR A 237 -5.64 23.16 0.97
CA THR A 237 -5.33 22.80 -0.42
C THR A 237 -4.20 21.77 -0.51
N LYS A 238 -3.23 21.82 0.40
CA LYS A 238 -2.20 20.78 0.52
C LYS A 238 -2.77 19.45 1.03
N LEU A 239 -3.74 19.47 1.94
CA LEU A 239 -4.42 18.25 2.40
C LEU A 239 -5.19 17.58 1.26
N LYS A 240 -5.84 18.35 0.38
CA LYS A 240 -6.50 17.83 -0.82
C LYS A 240 -5.56 17.01 -1.71
N THR A 241 -4.35 17.51 -1.98
CA THR A 241 -3.37 16.80 -2.81
C THR A 241 -2.75 15.62 -2.09
N SER A 242 -2.47 15.76 -0.79
CA SER A 242 -2.00 14.70 0.09
C SER A 242 -2.97 13.51 0.15
N LEU A 243 -4.25 13.78 0.38
CA LEU A 243 -5.32 12.78 0.42
C LEU A 243 -5.41 11.97 -0.88
N ARG A 244 -5.37 12.65 -2.03
CA ARG A 244 -5.36 12.00 -3.34
C ARG A 244 -4.13 11.12 -3.55
N SER A 245 -2.96 11.60 -3.14
CA SER A 245 -1.70 10.85 -3.22
C SER A 245 -1.73 9.58 -2.36
N LYS A 246 -2.23 9.69 -1.12
CA LYS A 246 -2.40 8.54 -0.20
C LYS A 246 -3.37 7.51 -0.73
N LEU A 247 -4.50 7.93 -1.32
CA LEU A 247 -5.43 7.01 -1.97
C LEU A 247 -4.80 6.29 -3.16
N ASN A 248 -4.12 7.01 -4.05
CA ASN A 248 -3.44 6.40 -5.20
C ASN A 248 -2.40 5.36 -4.75
N THR A 249 -1.64 5.69 -3.70
CA THR A 249 -0.69 4.76 -3.07
C THR A 249 -1.41 3.51 -2.57
N THR A 250 -2.51 3.67 -1.84
CA THR A 250 -3.31 2.54 -1.33
C THR A 250 -3.90 1.68 -2.44
N GLN A 251 -4.29 2.27 -3.57
CA GLN A 251 -4.75 1.51 -4.74
C GLN A 251 -3.62 0.72 -5.39
N ALA A 252 -2.42 1.29 -5.50
CA ALA A 252 -1.24 0.58 -5.99
C ALA A 252 -0.89 -0.59 -5.06
N VAL A 253 -0.93 -0.37 -3.75
CA VAL A 253 -0.72 -1.43 -2.75
C VAL A 253 -1.78 -2.53 -2.84
N LEU A 254 -3.05 -2.17 -3.07
CA LEU A 254 -4.10 -3.16 -3.29
C LEU A 254 -3.78 -4.04 -4.51
N GLN A 255 -3.37 -3.45 -5.64
CA GLN A 255 -3.01 -4.24 -6.82
C GLN A 255 -1.83 -5.16 -6.55
N GLU A 256 -0.82 -4.70 -5.81
CA GLU A 256 0.32 -5.53 -5.43
C GLU A 256 -0.10 -6.71 -4.53
N CYS A 257 -0.92 -6.44 -3.51
CA CYS A 257 -1.31 -7.46 -2.54
C CYS A 257 -2.40 -8.41 -3.04
N LEU A 258 -3.15 -8.07 -4.09
CA LEU A 258 -4.18 -8.96 -4.67
C LEU A 258 -3.58 -10.23 -5.27
N TYR A 259 -2.34 -10.15 -5.78
CA TYR A 259 -1.63 -11.30 -6.36
C TYR A 259 -0.73 -12.02 -5.34
N GLU A 260 -0.75 -11.61 -4.08
CA GLU A 260 0.07 -12.20 -3.02
C GLU A 260 -0.67 -13.33 -2.30
N ILE A 261 0.01 -14.47 -2.13
CA ILE A 261 -0.47 -15.55 -1.27
C ILE A 261 -0.31 -15.10 0.18
N SER A 262 -1.41 -14.70 0.82
CA SER A 262 -1.42 -14.27 2.23
C SER A 262 -1.94 -15.36 3.15
N ILE A 263 -1.11 -15.82 4.09
CA ILE A 263 -1.55 -16.66 5.22
C ILE A 263 -2.04 -15.72 6.32
N SER A 264 -3.17 -15.05 6.08
CA SER A 264 -3.78 -14.15 7.04
C SER A 264 -5.28 -14.41 7.10
N ARG A 265 -5.88 -14.12 8.26
CA ARG A 265 -7.32 -14.36 8.46
C ARG A 265 -8.20 -13.48 7.56
N MET A 266 -7.64 -12.45 6.93
CA MET A 266 -8.38 -11.51 6.09
C MET A 266 -7.70 -11.34 4.74
N SER A 267 -8.46 -11.61 3.67
CA SER A 267 -7.99 -11.41 2.31
C SER A 267 -7.83 -9.91 2.00
N PRO A 268 -6.79 -9.51 1.26
CA PRO A 268 -6.67 -8.15 0.72
C PRO A 268 -7.87 -7.72 -0.13
N LEU A 269 -8.52 -8.67 -0.82
CA LEU A 269 -9.67 -8.41 -1.70
C LEU A 269 -10.87 -7.81 -0.94
N GLN A 270 -11.05 -8.16 0.34
CA GLN A 270 -12.17 -7.69 1.16
C GLN A 270 -12.10 -6.18 1.46
N LEU A 271 -10.93 -5.55 1.31
CA LEU A 271 -10.79 -4.08 1.44
C LEU A 271 -11.14 -3.33 0.15
N LYS A 272 -11.29 -4.01 -0.99
CA LYS A 272 -11.57 -3.37 -2.28
C LYS A 272 -12.86 -2.53 -2.26
N PRO A 273 -14.00 -3.00 -1.71
CA PRO A 273 -15.21 -2.18 -1.61
C PRO A 273 -15.00 -0.91 -0.76
N LEU A 274 -14.28 -1.01 0.36
CA LEU A 274 -13.97 0.13 1.22
C LEU A 274 -13.10 1.17 0.50
N ILE A 275 -12.07 0.72 -0.23
CA ILE A 275 -11.19 1.60 -1.02
C ILE A 275 -11.97 2.28 -2.15
N LEU A 276 -12.95 1.60 -2.75
CA LEU A 276 -13.84 2.21 -3.74
C LEU A 276 -14.72 3.30 -3.14
N LEU A 277 -15.30 3.07 -1.95
CA LEU A 277 -16.03 4.12 -1.22
C LEU A 277 -15.12 5.31 -0.89
N PHE A 278 -13.86 5.07 -0.53
CA PHE A 278 -12.88 6.13 -0.33
C PHE A 278 -12.68 6.94 -1.62
N LYS A 279 -12.52 6.26 -2.76
CA LYS A 279 -12.40 6.94 -4.04
C LYS A 279 -13.62 7.80 -4.37
N CYS A 280 -14.83 7.32 -4.07
CA CYS A 280 -16.08 8.07 -4.23
C CYS A 280 -16.18 9.29 -3.30
N GLN A 281 -15.51 9.26 -2.14
CA GLN A 281 -15.49 10.36 -1.17
C GLN A 281 -14.65 11.57 -1.63
N LEU A 282 -13.64 11.34 -2.47
CA LEU A 282 -12.65 12.36 -2.82
C LEU A 282 -13.24 13.61 -3.50
N PRO A 283 -14.20 13.51 -4.44
CA PRO A 283 -14.87 14.68 -5.02
C PRO A 283 -15.62 15.50 -3.97
N SER A 284 -16.38 14.86 -3.07
CA SER A 284 -17.17 15.55 -2.04
C SER A 284 -16.28 16.33 -1.07
N VAL A 285 -15.19 15.73 -0.59
CA VAL A 285 -14.21 16.41 0.27
C VAL A 285 -13.47 17.52 -0.49
N SER A 286 -13.16 17.31 -1.77
CA SER A 286 -12.57 18.35 -2.61
C SER A 286 -13.51 19.54 -2.80
N ALA A 287 -14.81 19.29 -2.93
CA ALA A 287 -15.84 20.31 -3.05
C ALA A 287 -16.05 21.07 -1.73
N LEU A 288 -15.97 20.40 -0.57
CA LEU A 288 -15.93 21.07 0.74
C LEU A 288 -14.78 22.06 0.84
N ILE A 289 -13.56 21.64 0.47
CA ILE A 289 -12.39 22.51 0.48
C ILE A 289 -12.56 23.68 -0.49
N ASN A 290 -13.10 23.43 -1.68
CA ASN A 290 -13.36 24.48 -2.67
C ASN A 290 -14.42 25.48 -2.18
N ALA A 291 -15.46 25.03 -1.46
CA ALA A 291 -16.45 25.91 -0.85
C ALA A 291 -15.80 26.83 0.19
N CYS A 292 -14.92 26.30 1.05
CA CYS A 292 -14.13 27.13 1.97
C CYS A 292 -13.23 28.16 1.26
N GLN A 293 -12.67 27.83 0.09
CA GLN A 293 -11.88 28.77 -0.71
C GLN A 293 -12.72 29.92 -1.26
N LEU A 294 -13.88 29.58 -1.80
CA LEU A 294 -14.83 30.55 -2.32
C LEU A 294 -15.32 31.47 -1.19
N GLU A 295 -15.58 30.94 0.00
CA GLU A 295 -16.07 31.72 1.14
C GLU A 295 -15.05 32.77 1.55
N LEU A 296 -13.78 32.37 1.72
CA LEU A 296 -12.71 33.32 2.03
C LEU A 296 -12.55 34.37 0.92
N THR A 297 -12.68 33.98 -0.35
CA THR A 297 -12.58 34.91 -1.48
C THR A 297 -13.71 35.94 -1.44
N MET A 298 -14.93 35.52 -1.10
CA MET A 298 -16.08 36.41 -0.94
C MET A 298 -15.91 37.34 0.26
N LEU A 299 -15.41 36.84 1.39
CA LEU A 299 -15.09 37.65 2.58
C LEU A 299 -14.04 38.72 2.29
N LEU A 300 -13.05 38.43 1.45
CA LEU A 300 -12.02 39.39 1.05
C LEU A 300 -12.53 40.45 0.05
N GLN A 301 -13.58 40.13 -0.73
CA GLN A 301 -14.09 41.00 -1.80
C GLN A 301 -15.25 41.90 -1.36
N ARG A 302 -16.11 41.47 -0.42
CA ARG A 302 -17.24 42.26 0.09
C ARG A 302 -16.94 42.78 1.50
N GLN A 303 -16.68 44.09 1.63
CA GLN A 303 -16.55 44.75 2.94
C GLN A 303 -17.85 44.78 3.75
N THR A 304 -19.00 44.50 3.13
CA THR A 304 -20.30 44.43 3.78
C THR A 304 -20.87 43.03 3.58
N HIS A 305 -20.90 42.24 4.65
CA HIS A 305 -21.70 41.03 4.68
C HIS A 305 -23.17 41.40 4.45
N SER A 306 -23.91 40.56 3.74
CA SER A 306 -25.34 40.51 4.03
C SER A 306 -25.47 40.00 5.47
N GLU A 307 -25.95 40.82 6.40
CA GLU A 307 -26.24 40.43 7.80
C GLU A 307 -27.00 39.09 7.86
N LEU A 308 -27.84 38.85 6.85
CA LEU A 308 -28.58 37.62 6.63
C LEU A 308 -27.68 36.37 6.47
N LEU A 309 -26.53 36.45 5.78
CA LEU A 309 -25.60 35.32 5.66
C LEU A 309 -24.90 35.02 7.00
N LYS A 310 -24.51 36.06 7.74
CA LYS A 310 -23.89 35.92 9.06
C LYS A 310 -24.84 35.23 10.04
N ASP A 311 -26.11 35.63 10.04
CA ASP A 311 -27.14 35.03 10.88
C ASP A 311 -27.34 33.53 10.57
N VAL A 312 -27.33 33.15 9.30
CA VAL A 312 -27.49 31.75 8.88
C VAL A 312 -26.28 30.93 9.23
N LEU A 313 -25.08 31.44 8.98
CA LEU A 313 -23.85 30.77 9.38
C LEU A 313 -23.87 30.52 10.89
N ASN A 314 -24.19 31.54 11.70
CA ASN A 314 -24.27 31.39 13.15
C ASN A 314 -25.30 30.35 13.61
N ARG A 315 -26.47 30.26 12.96
CA ARG A 315 -27.50 29.24 13.27
C ARG A 315 -27.12 27.84 12.80
N THR A 316 -26.36 27.73 11.70
CA THR A 316 -25.93 26.44 11.14
C THR A 316 -24.65 25.88 11.77
N LYS A 317 -23.84 26.70 12.47
CA LYS A 317 -22.61 26.28 13.17
C LYS A 317 -22.83 25.06 14.06
N LYS A 318 -23.85 25.08 14.93
CA LYS A 318 -24.11 23.98 15.88
C LYS A 318 -24.53 22.67 15.17
N PRO A 319 -25.52 22.66 14.26
CA PRO A 319 -25.84 21.47 13.46
C PRO A 319 -24.65 20.89 12.67
N ILE A 320 -23.80 21.75 12.09
CA ILE A 320 -22.59 21.34 11.37
C ILE A 320 -21.60 20.68 12.33
N PHE A 321 -21.37 21.27 13.51
CA PHE A 321 -20.48 20.73 14.53
C PHE A 321 -20.98 19.39 15.09
N ASP A 322 -22.27 19.27 15.40
CA ASP A 322 -22.86 18.03 15.91
C ASP A 322 -22.73 16.90 14.89
N LEU A 323 -22.98 17.18 13.60
CA LEU A 323 -22.76 16.22 12.52
C LEU A 323 -21.27 15.85 12.38
N GLN A 324 -20.36 16.83 12.43
CA GLN A 324 -18.92 16.59 12.37
C GLN A 324 -18.46 15.68 13.51
N ARG A 325 -18.90 15.92 14.75
CA ARG A 325 -18.52 15.09 15.91
C ARG A 325 -18.91 13.63 15.68
N VAL A 326 -20.12 13.38 15.20
CA VAL A 326 -20.58 12.01 14.91
C VAL A 326 -19.84 11.40 13.72
N MET A 327 -19.50 12.18 12.68
CA MET A 327 -18.65 11.73 11.56
C MET A 327 -17.23 11.36 12.03
N SER A 328 -16.64 12.19 12.87
CA SER A 328 -15.30 12.00 13.46
C SER A 328 -15.25 10.70 14.28
N GLN A 329 -16.26 10.48 15.13
CA GLN A 329 -16.40 9.25 15.90
C GLN A 329 -16.58 8.02 14.99
N SER A 330 -17.38 8.15 13.93
CA SER A 330 -17.60 7.07 12.95
C SER A 330 -16.33 6.68 12.19
N LEU A 331 -15.53 7.67 11.78
CA LEU A 331 -14.23 7.44 11.16
C LEU A 331 -13.24 6.81 12.14
N TYR A 332 -13.29 7.21 13.42
CA TYR A 332 -12.43 6.63 14.44
C TYR A 332 -12.74 5.14 14.68
N VAL A 333 -14.01 4.80 14.87
CA VAL A 333 -14.48 3.40 14.99
C VAL A 333 -14.11 2.59 13.75
N THR A 334 -14.30 3.16 12.55
CA THR A 334 -13.88 2.53 11.29
C THR A 334 -12.39 2.17 11.31
N LYS A 335 -11.53 3.10 11.74
CA LYS A 335 -10.09 2.87 11.82
C LYS A 335 -9.74 1.78 12.84
N LEU A 336 -10.36 1.77 14.02
CA LEU A 336 -10.12 0.74 15.02
C LEU A 336 -10.54 -0.66 14.52
N ALA A 337 -11.72 -0.76 13.90
CA ALA A 337 -12.25 -2.02 13.39
C ALA A 337 -11.39 -2.57 12.22
N ILE A 338 -10.92 -1.72 11.31
CA ILE A 338 -10.00 -2.12 10.23
C ILE A 338 -8.63 -2.48 10.78
N ALA A 339 -8.11 -1.73 11.76
CA ALA A 339 -6.84 -2.04 12.38
C ALA A 339 -6.85 -3.42 13.07
N HIS A 340 -7.93 -3.72 13.80
CA HIS A 340 -8.15 -5.05 14.37
C HIS A 340 -8.28 -6.14 13.29
N SER A 341 -9.08 -5.89 12.25
CA SER A 341 -9.36 -6.89 11.21
C SER A 341 -8.11 -7.32 10.42
N TYR A 342 -7.19 -6.39 10.18
CA TYR A 342 -5.98 -6.59 9.37
C TYR A 342 -4.67 -6.64 10.18
N ASP A 343 -4.76 -6.80 11.50
CA ASP A 343 -3.61 -6.94 12.40
C ASP A 343 -2.64 -5.73 12.35
N VAL A 344 -3.19 -4.52 12.14
CA VAL A 344 -2.43 -3.27 12.14
C VAL A 344 -2.25 -2.79 13.58
N LYS A 345 -1.02 -2.43 13.94
CA LYS A 345 -0.72 -1.89 15.28
C LYS A 345 -1.55 -0.64 15.58
N LEU A 346 -2.26 -0.63 16.71
CA LEU A 346 -3.15 0.46 17.12
C LEU A 346 -2.44 1.82 17.26
N CYS A 347 -1.13 1.84 17.52
CA CYS A 347 -0.32 3.07 17.54
C CYS A 347 -0.29 3.83 16.20
N LYS A 348 -0.76 3.21 15.11
CA LYS A 348 -0.91 3.84 13.80
C LYS A 348 -2.26 4.53 13.61
N VAL A 349 -3.24 4.30 14.48
CA VAL A 349 -4.55 4.95 14.43
C VAL A 349 -4.46 6.30 15.14
N THR A 350 -4.78 7.38 14.44
CA THR A 350 -4.82 8.72 15.06
C THR A 350 -6.22 8.98 15.66
N THR A 351 -6.27 9.64 16.81
CA THR A 351 -7.52 10.22 17.34
C THR A 351 -7.67 11.63 16.80
N SER A 352 -8.92 12.08 16.63
CA SER A 352 -9.20 13.49 16.36
C SER A 352 -9.31 14.26 17.66
N THR A 353 -8.94 15.54 17.62
CA THR A 353 -9.11 16.49 18.73
C THR A 353 -10.58 16.73 19.06
N VAL A 354 -11.50 16.45 18.13
CA VAL A 354 -12.96 16.64 18.31
C VAL A 354 -13.55 15.60 19.29
N ILE A 355 -12.91 14.44 19.43
CA ILE A 355 -13.41 13.26 20.19
C ILE A 355 -12.43 12.78 21.26
N ALA A 356 -11.43 13.59 21.64
CA ALA A 356 -10.28 13.16 22.44
C ALA A 356 -10.60 12.53 23.81
N ASN A 357 -11.83 12.68 24.31
CA ASN A 357 -12.26 12.22 25.63
C ASN A 357 -13.29 11.08 25.60
N GLU A 358 -13.63 10.51 24.43
CA GLU A 358 -14.63 9.45 24.34
C GLU A 358 -14.03 8.04 24.53
N PRO A 359 -14.72 7.13 25.26
CA PRO A 359 -14.21 5.79 25.56
C PRO A 359 -14.02 4.96 24.28
N THR A 360 -12.94 4.19 24.29
CA THR A 360 -12.32 3.55 23.13
C THR A 360 -12.63 2.06 23.08
N GLU A 361 -13.82 1.70 22.61
CA GLU A 361 -14.18 0.29 22.41
C GLU A 361 -14.45 -0.03 20.93
N HIS A 362 -13.99 -1.21 20.52
CA HIS A 362 -14.19 -1.75 19.18
C HIS A 362 -14.96 -3.06 19.30
N SER A 363 -16.26 -2.96 19.54
CA SER A 363 -17.20 -4.09 19.55
C SER A 363 -18.18 -3.96 18.38
N GLN A 364 -18.69 -5.09 17.90
CA GLN A 364 -19.73 -5.13 16.86
C GLN A 364 -20.93 -4.24 17.23
N GLN A 365 -21.35 -4.30 18.50
CA GLN A 365 -22.45 -3.47 19.02
C GLN A 365 -22.15 -1.97 18.94
N VAL A 366 -20.88 -1.58 19.13
CA VAL A 366 -20.46 -0.17 19.03
C VAL A 366 -20.49 0.28 17.57
N ILE A 367 -20.06 -0.56 16.64
CA ILE A 367 -20.13 -0.25 15.19
C ILE A 367 -21.59 -0.05 14.76
N ASP A 368 -22.48 -0.95 15.15
CA ASP A 368 -23.89 -0.90 14.75
C ASP A 368 -24.61 0.30 15.37
N LYS A 369 -24.38 0.58 16.67
CA LYS A 369 -24.87 1.80 17.33
C LYS A 369 -24.36 3.07 16.64
N GLN A 370 -23.11 3.07 16.18
CA GLN A 370 -22.53 4.23 15.51
C GLN A 370 -23.11 4.43 14.09
N ILE A 371 -23.50 3.37 13.39
CA ILE A 371 -24.24 3.47 12.12
C ILE A 371 -25.58 4.17 12.34
N GLU A 372 -26.32 3.76 13.38
CA GLU A 372 -27.60 4.38 13.74
C GLU A 372 -27.42 5.85 14.15
N ALA A 373 -26.43 6.14 15.00
CA ALA A 373 -26.14 7.50 15.44
C ALA A 373 -25.80 8.45 14.28
N LEU A 374 -24.98 8.00 13.31
CA LEU A 374 -24.66 8.80 12.13
C LEU A 374 -25.87 9.01 11.22
N ALA A 375 -26.70 7.97 11.02
CA ALA A 375 -27.92 8.10 10.23
C ALA A 375 -28.91 9.09 10.87
N GLN A 376 -29.08 9.04 12.19
CA GLN A 376 -29.92 9.99 12.94
C GLN A 376 -29.36 11.42 12.88
N ALA A 377 -28.05 11.60 13.07
CA ALA A 377 -27.40 12.90 12.98
C ALA A 377 -27.56 13.53 11.58
N MET A 378 -27.44 12.73 10.52
CA MET A 378 -27.69 13.18 9.15
C MET A 378 -29.14 13.60 8.91
N ALA A 379 -30.11 12.84 9.44
CA ALA A 379 -31.53 13.17 9.31
C ALA A 379 -31.87 14.47 10.06
N ASN A 380 -31.38 14.62 11.29
CA ASN A 380 -31.57 15.84 12.08
C ASN A 380 -30.94 17.05 11.39
N PHE A 381 -29.71 16.90 10.89
CA PHE A 381 -29.02 17.94 10.12
C PHE A 381 -29.84 18.38 8.90
N GLU A 382 -30.43 17.45 8.16
CA GLU A 382 -31.24 17.76 6.98
C GLU A 382 -32.53 18.52 7.34
N VAL A 383 -33.21 18.14 8.43
CA VAL A 383 -34.41 18.83 8.89
C VAL A 383 -34.07 20.25 9.32
N THR A 384 -33.05 20.42 10.18
CA THR A 384 -32.63 21.75 10.66
C THR A 384 -32.15 22.64 9.51
N TYR A 385 -31.36 22.10 8.59
CA TYR A 385 -30.91 22.83 7.40
C TYR A 385 -32.07 23.36 6.56
N ARG A 386 -33.07 22.52 6.27
CA ARG A 386 -34.23 22.94 5.47
C ARG A 386 -35.05 24.02 6.19
N GLN A 387 -35.20 23.91 7.51
CA GLN A 387 -35.91 24.89 8.32
C GLN A 387 -35.20 26.25 8.28
N GLU A 388 -33.88 26.28 8.47
CA GLU A 388 -33.10 27.52 8.41
C GLU A 388 -33.14 28.17 7.02
N LEU A 389 -33.06 27.37 5.94
CA LEU A 389 -33.21 27.88 4.58
C LEU A 389 -34.61 28.46 4.29
N GLN A 390 -35.67 27.81 4.78
CA GLN A 390 -37.03 28.32 4.62
C GLN A 390 -37.24 29.62 5.38
N HIS A 391 -36.67 29.73 6.58
CA HIS A 391 -36.77 30.92 7.41
C HIS A 391 -36.18 32.16 6.71
N LEU A 392 -35.14 31.97 5.90
CA LEU A 392 -34.51 33.03 5.09
C LEU A 392 -35.40 33.50 3.95
N SER A 393 -36.02 32.56 3.23
CA SER A 393 -36.91 32.87 2.11
C SER A 393 -38.15 33.66 2.55
N LEU A 394 -38.58 33.46 3.80
CA LEU A 394 -39.72 34.15 4.39
C LEU A 394 -39.31 35.52 4.95
N SER A 395 -38.17 35.64 5.64
CA SER A 395 -37.72 36.93 6.18
C SER A 395 -37.41 37.98 5.11
N SER A 396 -36.95 37.56 3.93
CA SER A 396 -36.74 38.46 2.78
C SER A 396 -38.04 38.97 2.15
N SER A 397 -39.19 38.39 2.48
CA SER A 397 -40.50 38.75 1.91
C SER A 397 -41.33 39.69 2.79
N SER A 398 -40.90 39.94 4.03
CA SER A 398 -41.65 40.68 5.06
C SER A 398 -41.21 42.13 5.29
N ASP A 399 -40.17 42.62 4.62
CA ASP A 399 -39.81 44.05 4.64
C ASP A 399 -40.67 44.86 3.65
N SER A 400 -41.97 44.89 3.93
CA SER A 400 -42.90 45.83 3.31
C SER A 400 -43.02 47.08 4.20
N ASN A 401 -42.09 48.02 4.05
CA ASN A 401 -42.32 49.42 4.39
C ASN A 401 -41.55 50.33 3.42
N GLY A 402 -42.21 50.69 2.32
CA GLY A 402 -42.16 52.06 1.80
C GLY A 402 -40.90 52.55 1.08
N SER A 403 -40.35 51.81 0.13
CA SER A 403 -39.72 52.42 -1.06
C SER A 403 -39.57 51.38 -2.17
N ALA A 404 -40.04 51.75 -3.37
CA ALA A 404 -39.96 50.94 -4.56
C ALA A 404 -38.50 50.88 -5.07
N GLU A 405 -37.71 49.96 -4.52
CA GLU A 405 -36.68 49.26 -5.27
C GLU A 405 -36.98 47.78 -5.14
N ASN A 406 -37.44 47.18 -6.25
CA ASN A 406 -37.49 45.74 -6.41
C ASN A 406 -36.06 45.21 -6.29
N ILE A 407 -35.58 44.96 -5.07
CA ILE A 407 -34.41 44.12 -4.88
C ILE A 407 -34.93 42.70 -4.99
N ASP A 408 -35.06 42.27 -6.24
CA ASP A 408 -35.29 40.89 -6.65
C ASP A 408 -34.08 40.05 -6.21
N HIS A 409 -34.00 39.75 -4.91
CA HIS A 409 -32.96 38.93 -4.29
C HIS A 409 -33.15 37.43 -4.60
N LEU A 410 -34.09 37.08 -5.49
CA LEU A 410 -34.28 35.75 -6.07
C LEU A 410 -33.28 35.43 -7.19
N SER A 411 -32.35 36.34 -7.53
CA SER A 411 -31.12 35.90 -8.19
C SER A 411 -30.38 34.94 -7.25
N PRO A 412 -29.78 33.85 -7.75
CA PRO A 412 -28.97 32.96 -6.92
C PRO A 412 -27.78 33.76 -6.37
N ASN A 413 -27.95 34.37 -5.20
CA ASN A 413 -26.87 35.08 -4.52
C ASN A 413 -25.76 34.06 -4.31
N ASP A 414 -24.56 34.37 -4.81
CA ASP A 414 -23.38 33.50 -4.73
C ASP A 414 -23.14 32.95 -3.31
N ASP A 415 -23.57 33.69 -2.28
CA ASP A 415 -23.56 33.33 -0.86
C ASP A 415 -24.43 32.09 -0.54
N MET A 416 -25.66 32.05 -1.05
CA MET A 416 -26.60 30.94 -0.84
C MET A 416 -26.16 29.69 -1.60
N PHE A 417 -25.61 29.89 -2.81
CA PHE A 417 -25.02 28.83 -3.60
C PHE A 417 -23.82 28.21 -2.87
N LEU A 418 -22.96 29.05 -2.28
CA LEU A 418 -21.79 28.61 -1.53
C LEU A 418 -22.17 27.79 -0.29
N LEU A 419 -23.08 28.32 0.52
CA LEU A 419 -23.56 27.65 1.73
C LEU A 419 -24.23 26.32 1.38
N SER A 420 -25.10 26.32 0.36
CA SER A 420 -25.76 25.11 -0.13
C SER A 420 -24.76 24.08 -0.65
N SER A 421 -23.71 24.53 -1.35
CA SER A 421 -22.63 23.69 -1.85
C SER A 421 -21.85 23.05 -0.70
N PHE A 422 -21.46 23.82 0.32
CA PHE A 422 -20.77 23.27 1.49
C PHE A 422 -21.63 22.22 2.21
N LEU A 423 -22.88 22.56 2.53
CA LEU A 423 -23.77 21.69 3.31
C LEU A 423 -24.17 20.42 2.56
N MET A 424 -24.41 20.52 1.25
CA MET A 424 -24.69 19.36 0.40
C MET A 424 -23.49 18.41 0.34
N ASN A 425 -22.28 18.95 0.16
CA ASN A 425 -21.07 18.13 0.15
C ASN A 425 -20.73 17.56 1.53
N LEU A 426 -21.09 18.24 2.63
CA LEU A 426 -20.93 17.72 3.98
C LEU A 426 -21.86 16.54 4.22
N LYS A 427 -23.12 16.65 3.79
CA LYS A 427 -24.09 15.54 3.82
C LYS A 427 -23.60 14.35 3.01
N GLU A 428 -23.12 14.58 1.78
CA GLU A 428 -22.60 13.51 0.93
C GLU A 428 -21.36 12.84 1.55
N THR A 429 -20.52 13.65 2.19
CA THR A 429 -19.36 13.18 2.96
C THR A 429 -19.80 12.28 4.12
N ALA A 430 -20.83 12.67 4.88
CA ALA A 430 -21.40 11.87 5.98
C ALA A 430 -22.04 10.57 5.47
N ASN A 431 -22.78 10.63 4.36
CA ASN A 431 -23.41 9.46 3.72
C ASN A 431 -22.36 8.42 3.32
N THR A 432 -21.27 8.86 2.69
CA THR A 432 -20.19 7.96 2.29
C THR A 432 -19.47 7.37 3.51
N ILE A 433 -19.26 8.14 4.58
CA ILE A 433 -18.71 7.62 5.85
C ILE A 433 -19.63 6.56 6.46
N CYS A 434 -20.95 6.77 6.43
CA CYS A 434 -21.92 5.76 6.87
C CYS A 434 -21.80 4.46 6.05
N ASN A 435 -21.64 4.58 4.73
CA ASN A 435 -21.39 3.42 3.87
C ASN A 435 -20.04 2.74 4.16
N MET A 436 -18.98 3.50 4.47
CA MET A 436 -17.69 2.95 4.91
C MET A 436 -17.83 2.16 6.21
N LEU A 437 -18.59 2.69 7.17
CA LEU A 437 -18.84 2.06 8.46
C LEU A 437 -19.63 0.75 8.29
N ARG A 438 -20.65 0.73 7.42
CA ARG A 438 -21.39 -0.50 7.05
C ARG A 438 -20.50 -1.56 6.42
N GLN A 439 -19.64 -1.17 5.47
CA GLN A 439 -18.66 -2.11 4.88
C GLN A 439 -17.68 -2.63 5.94
N THR A 440 -17.26 -1.76 6.85
CA THR A 440 -16.35 -2.12 7.94
C THR A 440 -17.00 -3.08 8.93
N SER A 441 -18.29 -2.92 9.24
CA SER A 441 -19.08 -3.84 10.05
C SER A 441 -19.08 -5.26 9.45
N SER A 442 -19.27 -5.38 8.13
CA SER A 442 -19.20 -6.66 7.41
C SER A 442 -17.80 -7.29 7.46
N ILE A 443 -16.75 -6.48 7.26
CA ILE A 443 -15.35 -6.93 7.36
C ILE A 443 -15.04 -7.44 8.78
N TYR A 444 -15.43 -6.68 9.80
CA TYR A 444 -15.17 -7.00 11.20
C TYR A 444 -15.93 -8.25 11.65
N THR A 445 -17.20 -8.40 11.26
CA THR A 445 -17.99 -9.62 11.49
C THR A 445 -17.32 -10.84 10.85
N THR A 446 -16.84 -10.68 9.61
CA THR A 446 -16.13 -11.76 8.91
C THR A 446 -14.85 -12.16 9.64
N ARG A 447 -14.10 -11.18 10.17
CA ARG A 447 -12.91 -11.44 10.99
C ARG A 447 -13.27 -12.24 12.23
N ILE A 448 -14.25 -11.81 13.03
CA ILE A 448 -14.68 -12.53 14.24
C ILE A 448 -15.08 -13.98 13.91
N ASN A 449 -15.83 -14.18 12.84
CA ASN A 449 -16.27 -15.52 12.43
C ASN A 449 -15.10 -16.43 12.04
N ARG A 450 -14.05 -15.87 11.45
CA ARG A 450 -12.81 -16.61 11.13
C ARG A 450 -11.96 -16.86 12.36
N GLU A 451 -11.91 -15.95 13.34
CA GLU A 451 -11.19 -16.16 14.59
C GLU A 451 -11.76 -17.31 15.42
N LYS A 452 -13.07 -17.52 15.37
CA LYS A 452 -13.74 -18.68 15.98
C LYS A 452 -13.33 -20.01 15.33
N LYS A 453 -12.91 -19.99 14.07
CA LYS A 453 -12.44 -21.17 13.33
C LYS A 453 -10.91 -21.23 13.44
N TRP A 454 -10.43 -21.92 14.48
CA TRP A 454 -9.02 -21.94 14.90
C TRP A 454 -7.99 -22.22 13.79
N PHE A 455 -8.37 -22.91 12.70
CA PHE A 455 -7.40 -23.48 11.77
C PHE A 455 -7.45 -23.03 10.29
N TYR A 456 -8.48 -22.31 9.83
CA TYR A 456 -8.51 -21.82 8.43
C TYR A 456 -9.39 -20.58 8.29
N GLY A 457 -8.81 -19.50 7.76
CA GLY A 457 -9.49 -18.29 7.31
C GLY A 457 -8.99 -17.91 5.93
#